data_AF-A0A3B4ACI1-F1
#
_entry.id   AF-A0A3B4ACI1-F1
#
_cell.length_a   1.000
_cell.length_b   1.000
_cell.length_c   1.000
_cell.angle_alpha   90.00
_cell.angle_beta   90.00
_cell.angle_gamma   90.00
#
_symmetry.space_group_name_H-M   'P 1'
#
loop_
_entity.id
_entity.type
_entity.pdbx_description
1 polymer ?
#
loop_
_entity_poly.entity_id
_entity_poly.type
_entity_poly.pdbx_seq_one_letter_code
_entity_poly.pdbx_strand_id
1 'polypeptide(L)'
;MSEVEWRGRTVPVKIDKARIFLLGLADNEAAIAQASNEETKEHLYETLLAECRDTIQAVREELKAEVKQRERGSEESGKVSNMQFLHSYLTYIKLCTLVKRNESMAHTLQAKLKEPQTDEKRGPRPQDLIRLYDIILQSLAELSSLQGLEDDHIFQKEVSLKTLVYKAYRCFFIAQSYVLVKKWSEALVLYERVLKYAKEVQSKAKGFNNSLKDLPDVQELIAGVSAEKYSLQAAAILDENAEVLTQPQVKDVMPLCDRLDLFHLDSTLVGKQPNLVHFPPDFQPIPCKPLFFDLALNHVAFPPLDDKVEQKGKGGLTGYFKNMFGFGS
;
A
#
# COMPACT_ATOMS: atom_id res chain seq x y z
N MET A 1 -35.28 25.80 12.22
CA MET A 1 -34.59 25.34 10.99
C MET A 1 -35.64 24.88 9.97
N SER A 2 -35.85 25.62 8.88
CA SER A 2 -36.81 25.27 7.82
C SER A 2 -36.18 24.45 6.69
N GLU A 3 -34.87 24.53 6.54
CA GLU A 3 -34.08 23.86 5.52
C GLU A 3 -32.70 23.48 6.07
N VAL A 4 -32.04 22.54 5.41
CA VAL A 4 -30.67 22.12 5.71
C VAL A 4 -29.87 22.04 4.42
N GLU A 5 -28.64 22.54 4.46
CA GLU A 5 -27.69 22.44 3.35
C GLU A 5 -26.69 21.33 3.64
N TRP A 6 -26.54 20.39 2.69
CA TRP A 6 -25.57 19.33 2.77
C TRP A 6 -25.02 19.00 1.38
N ARG A 7 -23.69 18.93 1.26
CA ARG A 7 -22.97 18.65 -0.01
C ARG A 7 -23.44 19.55 -1.17
N GLY A 8 -23.66 20.84 -0.89
CA GLY A 8 -24.07 21.83 -1.89
C GLY A 8 -25.54 21.73 -2.33
N ARG A 9 -26.36 20.92 -1.64
CA ARG A 9 -27.80 20.83 -1.88
C ARG A 9 -28.58 21.28 -0.64
N THR A 10 -29.49 22.23 -0.85
CA THR A 10 -30.43 22.68 0.18
C THR A 10 -31.73 21.88 0.13
N VAL A 11 -32.18 21.41 1.28
CA VAL A 11 -33.33 20.52 1.40
C VAL A 11 -34.31 21.09 2.44
N PRO A 12 -35.60 21.26 2.10
CA PRO A 12 -36.59 21.68 3.08
C PRO A 12 -36.85 20.59 4.11
N VAL A 13 -36.85 20.94 5.39
CA VAL A 13 -37.10 20.02 6.51
C VAL A 13 -38.55 20.21 6.99
N LYS A 14 -39.47 19.47 6.38
CA LYS A 14 -40.90 19.54 6.70
C LYS A 14 -41.27 18.76 7.97
N ILE A 15 -40.54 17.70 8.27
CA ILE A 15 -40.82 16.78 9.38
C ILE A 15 -40.30 17.38 10.69
N ASP A 16 -41.19 17.62 11.64
CA ASP A 16 -40.86 18.26 12.93
C ASP A 16 -39.80 17.49 13.71
N LYS A 17 -39.89 16.15 13.72
CA LYS A 17 -38.90 15.28 14.39
C LYS A 17 -37.49 15.48 13.80
N ALA A 18 -37.39 15.52 12.47
CA ALA A 18 -36.11 15.79 11.79
C ALA A 18 -35.59 17.21 12.07
N ARG A 19 -36.50 18.19 12.16
CA ARG A 19 -36.14 19.56 12.51
C ARG A 19 -35.55 19.66 13.91
N ILE A 20 -36.19 19.04 14.90
CA ILE A 20 -35.74 19.05 16.30
C ILE A 20 -34.38 18.35 16.41
N PHE A 21 -34.24 17.17 15.81
CA PHE A 21 -32.97 16.43 15.81
C PHE A 21 -31.81 17.25 15.20
N LEU A 22 -32.02 17.83 14.02
CA LEU A 22 -30.97 18.61 13.34
C LEU A 22 -30.61 19.91 14.09
N LEU A 23 -31.56 20.53 14.79
CA LEU A 23 -31.29 21.69 15.64
C LEU A 23 -30.40 21.34 16.84
N GLY A 24 -30.62 20.19 17.48
CA GLY A 24 -29.83 19.74 18.63
C GLY A 24 -28.53 19.01 18.28
N LEU A 25 -28.26 18.75 16.99
CA LEU A 25 -27.13 17.94 16.57
C LEU A 25 -25.78 18.52 17.01
N ALA A 26 -25.58 19.83 16.81
CA ALA A 26 -24.31 20.49 17.16
C ALA A 26 -24.06 20.48 18.68
N ASP A 27 -25.11 20.68 19.49
CA ASP A 27 -25.01 20.64 20.95
C ASP A 27 -24.69 19.22 21.44
N ASN A 28 -25.32 18.21 20.84
CA ASN A 28 -25.02 16.81 21.14
C ASN A 28 -23.59 16.42 20.75
N GLU A 29 -23.11 16.85 19.57
CA GLU A 29 -21.72 16.62 19.15
C GLU A 29 -20.71 17.34 20.06
N ALA A 30 -21.02 18.55 20.51
CA ALA A 30 -20.21 19.29 21.48
C ALA A 30 -20.18 18.60 22.85
N ALA A 31 -21.33 18.11 23.34
CA ALA A 31 -21.40 17.36 24.59
C ALA A 31 -20.56 16.07 24.55
N ILE A 32 -20.57 15.35 23.43
CA ILE A 32 -19.72 14.17 23.21
C ILE A 32 -18.24 14.55 23.22
N ALA A 33 -17.86 15.65 22.57
CA ALA A 33 -16.47 16.09 22.49
C ALA A 33 -15.94 16.58 23.85
N GLN A 34 -16.79 17.14 24.71
CA GLN A 34 -16.45 17.66 26.03
C GLN A 34 -16.53 16.61 27.15
N ALA A 35 -17.09 15.43 26.88
CA ALA A 35 -17.21 14.36 27.87
C ALA A 35 -15.82 13.86 28.30
N SER A 36 -15.51 13.97 29.58
CA SER A 36 -14.23 13.53 30.17
C SER A 36 -14.19 12.04 30.50
N ASN A 37 -15.35 11.45 30.81
CA ASN A 37 -15.48 10.03 31.13
C ASN A 37 -15.90 9.24 29.89
N GLU A 38 -15.16 8.16 29.59
CA GLU A 38 -15.44 7.22 28.50
C GLU A 38 -16.85 6.60 28.59
N GLU A 39 -17.34 6.27 29.79
CA GLU A 39 -18.70 5.71 29.97
C GLU A 39 -19.78 6.73 29.62
N THR A 40 -19.59 7.98 30.06
CA THR A 40 -20.51 9.08 29.73
C THR A 40 -20.48 9.36 28.23
N LYS A 41 -19.29 9.35 27.63
CA LYS A 41 -19.12 9.54 26.18
C LYS A 41 -19.81 8.43 25.38
N GLU A 42 -19.68 7.17 25.81
CA GLU A 42 -20.37 6.04 25.19
C GLU A 42 -21.89 6.19 25.27
N HIS A 43 -22.43 6.55 26.45
CA HIS A 43 -23.85 6.81 26.62
C HIS A 43 -24.34 7.95 25.70
N LEU A 44 -23.60 9.05 25.59
CA LEU A 44 -23.98 10.17 24.71
C LEU A 44 -24.04 9.74 23.24
N TYR A 45 -23.08 8.94 22.77
CA TYR A 45 -23.14 8.35 21.43
C TYR A 45 -24.38 7.46 21.24
N GLU A 46 -24.73 6.63 22.23
CA GLU A 46 -25.89 5.75 22.15
C GLU A 46 -27.21 6.51 22.09
N THR A 47 -27.35 7.55 22.92
CA THR A 47 -28.51 8.46 22.87
C THR A 47 -28.63 9.10 21.49
N LEU A 48 -27.55 9.69 20.96
CA LEU A 48 -27.56 10.33 19.65
C LEU A 48 -27.91 9.36 18.52
N LEU A 49 -27.38 8.13 18.56
CA LEU A 49 -27.70 7.08 17.59
C LEU A 49 -29.15 6.61 17.70
N ALA A 50 -29.71 6.53 18.91
CA ALA A 50 -31.12 6.20 19.12
C ALA A 50 -32.02 7.28 18.52
N GLU A 51 -31.82 8.54 18.87
CA GLU A 51 -32.57 9.68 18.33
C GLU A 51 -32.47 9.78 16.79
N CYS A 52 -31.28 9.52 16.24
CA CYS A 52 -31.07 9.52 14.81
C CYS A 52 -31.84 8.40 14.10
N ARG A 53 -31.83 7.16 14.65
CA ARG A 53 -32.63 6.03 14.11
C ARG A 53 -34.13 6.34 14.12
N ASP A 54 -34.59 6.89 15.22
CA ASP A 54 -35.97 7.32 15.44
C ASP A 54 -36.42 8.40 14.45
N THR A 55 -35.50 9.29 14.10
CA THR A 55 -35.71 10.37 13.12
C THR A 55 -35.72 9.81 11.70
N ILE A 56 -34.75 8.95 11.36
CA ILE A 56 -34.69 8.26 10.06
C ILE A 56 -35.98 7.47 9.82
N GLN A 57 -36.50 6.78 10.84
CA GLN A 57 -37.74 6.02 10.73
C GLN A 57 -38.93 6.92 10.38
N ALA A 58 -39.07 8.08 11.04
CA ALA A 58 -40.13 9.05 10.71
C ALA A 58 -40.01 9.57 9.27
N VAL A 59 -38.79 9.89 8.81
CA VAL A 59 -38.56 10.31 7.41
C VAL A 59 -38.88 9.17 6.42
N ARG A 60 -38.55 7.93 6.78
CA ARG A 60 -38.81 6.75 5.93
C ARG A 60 -40.30 6.46 5.78
N GLU A 61 -41.10 6.69 6.82
CA GLU A 61 -42.56 6.53 6.77
C GLU A 61 -43.20 7.53 5.81
N GLU A 62 -42.81 8.80 5.89
CA GLU A 62 -43.25 9.85 4.97
C GLU A 62 -42.80 9.58 3.52
N LEU A 63 -41.56 9.11 3.33
CA LEU A 63 -41.05 8.72 2.02
C LEU A 63 -41.89 7.58 1.40
N LYS A 64 -42.28 6.58 2.19
CA LYS A 64 -43.15 5.49 1.70
C LYS A 64 -44.54 6.01 1.32
N ALA A 65 -45.09 6.98 2.06
CA ALA A 65 -46.36 7.61 1.71
C ALA A 65 -46.24 8.40 0.39
N GLU A 66 -45.14 9.12 0.18
CA GLU A 66 -44.87 9.87 -1.05
C GLU A 66 -44.74 8.94 -2.28
N VAL A 67 -44.04 7.81 -2.14
CA VAL A 67 -43.90 6.82 -3.23
C VAL A 67 -45.27 6.23 -3.62
N LYS A 68 -46.11 5.87 -2.64
CA LYS A 68 -47.48 5.36 -2.91
C LYS A 68 -48.38 6.39 -3.61
N GLN A 69 -48.16 7.69 -3.36
CA GLN A 69 -48.89 8.75 -4.05
C GLN A 69 -48.36 8.95 -5.48
N ARG A 70 -47.05 8.84 -5.70
CA ARG A 70 -46.42 8.93 -7.03
C ARG A 70 -46.73 7.73 -7.92
N GLU A 71 -46.87 6.52 -7.40
CA GLU A 71 -47.32 5.37 -8.20
C GLU A 71 -48.72 5.56 -8.82
N ARG A 72 -49.49 6.53 -8.32
CA ARG A 72 -50.81 6.92 -8.86
C ARG A 72 -50.76 8.11 -9.82
N GLY A 73 -49.60 8.73 -10.01
CA GLY A 73 -49.39 9.89 -10.89
C GLY A 73 -48.08 9.76 -11.65
N SER A 74 -48.16 9.62 -12.97
CA SER A 74 -46.99 9.45 -13.84
C SER A 74 -46.12 10.72 -13.87
N GLU A 75 -45.11 10.77 -13.03
CA GLU A 75 -43.95 11.64 -13.23
C GLU A 75 -42.66 10.88 -12.96
N GLU A 76 -41.96 10.57 -14.05
CA GLU A 76 -40.56 10.15 -14.07
C GLU A 76 -39.69 11.39 -13.79
N SER A 77 -38.95 11.36 -12.69
CA SER A 77 -37.85 12.30 -12.47
C SER A 77 -36.63 11.51 -12.02
N GLY A 78 -35.60 11.48 -12.88
CA GLY A 78 -34.34 10.75 -12.64
C GLY A 78 -33.45 11.33 -11.54
N LYS A 79 -33.88 12.39 -10.83
CA LYS A 79 -33.15 12.98 -9.70
C LYS A 79 -33.74 12.52 -8.38
N VAL A 80 -32.88 12.15 -7.44
CA VAL A 80 -33.24 11.76 -6.06
C VAL A 80 -34.11 12.84 -5.41
N SER A 81 -35.29 12.47 -4.91
CA SER A 81 -36.24 13.41 -4.30
C SER A 81 -35.66 14.12 -3.07
N ASN A 82 -36.20 15.29 -2.71
CA ASN A 82 -35.76 16.00 -1.51
C ASN A 82 -35.93 15.15 -0.24
N MET A 83 -37.00 14.36 -0.15
CA MET A 83 -37.25 13.45 0.97
C MET A 83 -36.21 12.31 1.01
N GLN A 84 -35.90 11.70 -0.13
CA GLN A 84 -34.87 10.65 -0.21
C GLN A 84 -33.47 11.20 0.11
N PHE A 85 -33.18 12.43 -0.30
CA PHE A 85 -31.91 13.08 0.02
C PHE A 85 -31.81 13.46 1.50
N LEU A 86 -32.90 13.93 2.13
CA LEU A 86 -32.97 14.12 3.59
C LEU A 86 -32.75 12.81 4.34
N HIS A 87 -33.37 11.71 3.90
CA HIS A 87 -33.14 10.38 4.45
C HIS A 87 -31.66 9.97 4.34
N SER A 88 -31.03 10.24 3.19
CA SER A 88 -29.62 9.93 2.96
C SER A 88 -28.70 10.77 3.84
N TYR A 89 -29.03 12.04 4.08
CA TYR A 89 -28.30 12.91 5.01
C TYR A 89 -28.37 12.43 6.46
N LEU A 90 -29.58 12.08 6.93
CA LEU A 90 -29.74 11.52 8.28
C LEU A 90 -29.02 10.18 8.42
N THR A 91 -29.06 9.35 7.38
CA THR A 91 -28.30 8.09 7.33
C THR A 91 -26.80 8.34 7.38
N TYR A 92 -26.30 9.36 6.66
CA TYR A 92 -24.91 9.80 6.73
C TYR A 92 -24.52 10.19 8.17
N ILE A 93 -25.33 11.00 8.86
CA ILE A 93 -25.09 11.39 10.26
C ILE A 93 -25.00 10.15 11.14
N LYS A 94 -25.99 9.25 11.07
CA LYS A 94 -26.00 7.99 11.83
C LYS A 94 -24.72 7.18 11.63
N LEU A 95 -24.32 6.98 10.37
CA LEU A 95 -23.14 6.17 10.02
C LEU A 95 -21.84 6.85 10.47
N CYS A 96 -21.71 8.17 10.31
CA CYS A 96 -20.55 8.91 10.80
C CYS A 96 -20.45 8.87 12.33
N THR A 97 -21.57 9.03 13.04
CA THR A 97 -21.60 8.90 14.51
C THR A 97 -21.23 7.48 14.94
N LEU A 98 -21.69 6.46 14.22
CA LEU A 98 -21.33 5.07 14.49
C LEU A 98 -19.83 4.81 14.29
N VAL A 99 -19.23 5.37 13.23
CA VAL A 99 -17.77 5.32 13.02
C VAL A 99 -17.05 5.96 14.20
N LYS A 100 -17.38 7.22 14.54
CA LYS A 100 -16.77 7.95 15.66
C LYS A 100 -16.87 7.19 17.00
N ARG A 101 -18.03 6.59 17.30
CA ARG A 101 -18.23 5.76 18.51
C ARG A 101 -17.27 4.56 18.53
N ASN A 102 -17.20 3.79 17.44
CA ASN A 102 -16.35 2.61 17.37
C ASN A 102 -14.85 2.97 17.36
N GLU A 103 -14.46 4.11 16.80
CA GLU A 103 -13.11 4.64 16.91
C GLU A 103 -12.74 4.97 18.37
N SER A 104 -13.62 5.65 19.10
CA SER A 104 -13.41 5.95 20.53
C SER A 104 -13.26 4.65 21.33
N MET A 105 -14.14 3.67 21.10
CA MET A 105 -14.04 2.35 21.75
C MET A 105 -12.73 1.63 21.39
N ALA A 106 -12.30 1.70 20.13
CA ALA A 106 -11.06 1.08 19.68
C ALA A 106 -9.84 1.74 20.32
N HIS A 107 -9.81 3.06 20.45
CA HIS A 107 -8.72 3.78 21.13
C HIS A 107 -8.62 3.36 22.60
N THR A 108 -9.74 3.32 23.32
CA THR A 108 -9.80 2.89 24.73
C THR A 108 -9.36 1.43 24.89
N LEU A 109 -9.75 0.55 23.96
CA LEU A 109 -9.36 -0.86 23.99
C LEU A 109 -7.88 -1.07 23.65
N GLN A 110 -7.32 -0.27 22.74
CA GLN A 110 -5.89 -0.27 22.43
C GLN A 110 -5.04 0.19 23.61
N ALA A 111 -5.46 1.22 24.34
CA ALA A 111 -4.77 1.66 25.55
C ALA A 111 -4.69 0.52 26.59
N LYS A 112 -5.82 -0.16 26.84
CA LYS A 112 -5.90 -1.31 27.75
C LYS A 112 -5.07 -2.52 27.30
N LEU A 113 -4.81 -2.68 25.99
CA LEU A 113 -3.93 -3.73 25.47
C LEU A 113 -2.45 -3.48 25.72
N LYS A 114 -2.05 -2.21 25.90
CA LYS A 114 -0.66 -1.82 26.21
C LYS A 114 -0.35 -1.93 27.71
N GLU A 115 -1.36 -1.99 28.56
CA GLU A 115 -1.19 -2.14 30.00
C GLU A 115 -0.79 -3.58 30.36
N PRO A 116 0.17 -3.79 31.29
CA PRO A 116 0.53 -5.12 31.75
C PRO A 116 -0.68 -5.77 32.43
N GLN A 117 -1.09 -6.94 31.95
CA GLN A 117 -2.25 -7.62 32.50
C GLN A 117 -1.97 -8.08 33.94
N THR A 118 -2.85 -7.72 34.87
CA THR A 118 -2.94 -8.34 36.19
C THR A 118 -3.73 -9.64 36.05
N ASP A 119 -3.19 -10.73 36.61
CA ASP A 119 -3.53 -12.14 36.37
C ASP A 119 -5.00 -12.59 36.58
N GLU A 120 -5.93 -11.73 36.99
CA GLU A 120 -7.24 -12.17 37.51
C GLU A 120 -8.43 -12.04 36.55
N LYS A 121 -8.31 -11.37 35.39
CA LYS A 121 -9.38 -11.33 34.38
C LYS A 121 -8.85 -11.54 32.98
N ARG A 122 -9.64 -12.24 32.15
CA ARG A 122 -9.43 -12.39 30.71
C ARG A 122 -9.36 -10.99 30.08
N GLY A 123 -8.16 -10.46 29.94
CA GLY A 123 -7.96 -9.09 29.49
C GLY A 123 -8.37 -8.90 28.04
N PRO A 124 -8.32 -7.65 27.56
CA PRO A 124 -8.71 -7.31 26.20
C PRO A 124 -7.89 -8.12 25.19
N ARG A 125 -8.53 -8.58 24.12
CA ARG A 125 -7.84 -9.34 23.07
C ARG A 125 -7.81 -8.55 21.76
N PRO A 126 -6.79 -8.74 20.91
CA PRO A 126 -6.76 -8.14 19.58
C PRO A 126 -8.01 -8.46 18.73
N GLN A 127 -8.68 -9.60 18.98
CA GLN A 127 -9.92 -9.95 18.26
C GLN A 127 -11.08 -8.99 18.55
N ASP A 128 -11.12 -8.39 19.75
CA ASP A 128 -12.17 -7.46 20.12
C ASP A 128 -12.05 -6.15 19.31
N LEU A 129 -10.80 -5.74 18.95
CA LEU A 129 -10.54 -4.63 18.04
C LEU A 129 -10.92 -4.93 16.59
N ILE A 130 -10.66 -6.15 16.11
CA ILE A 130 -11.05 -6.58 14.76
C ILE A 130 -12.56 -6.35 14.55
N ARG A 131 -13.38 -6.73 15.53
CA ARG A 131 -14.84 -6.56 15.49
C ARG A 131 -15.25 -5.09 15.36
N LEU A 132 -14.60 -4.18 16.10
CA LEU A 132 -14.88 -2.74 16.02
C LEU A 132 -14.55 -2.18 14.63
N TYR A 133 -13.40 -2.56 14.05
CA TYR A 133 -13.04 -2.13 12.70
C TYR A 133 -13.92 -2.76 11.61
N ASP A 134 -14.43 -3.98 11.81
CA ASP A 134 -15.41 -4.58 10.90
C ASP A 134 -16.72 -3.78 10.88
N ILE A 135 -17.20 -3.30 12.03
CA ILE A 135 -18.37 -2.42 12.12
C ILE A 135 -18.12 -1.08 11.41
N ILE A 136 -16.93 -0.50 11.58
CA ILE A 136 -16.53 0.73 10.87
C ILE A 136 -16.53 0.50 9.35
N LEU A 137 -15.93 -0.60 8.89
CA LEU A 137 -15.87 -0.93 7.46
C LEU A 137 -17.25 -1.18 6.85
N GLN A 138 -18.15 -1.86 7.58
CA GLN A 138 -19.54 -2.02 7.17
C GLN A 138 -20.24 -0.67 7.05
N SER A 139 -20.02 0.24 8.00
CA SER A 139 -20.60 1.58 7.98
C SER A 139 -20.10 2.41 6.78
N LEU A 140 -18.82 2.27 6.43
CA LEU A 140 -18.24 2.94 5.25
C LEU A 140 -18.73 2.34 3.92
N ALA A 141 -18.97 1.03 3.88
CA ALA A 141 -19.60 0.39 2.73
C ALA A 141 -21.01 0.93 2.51
N GLU A 142 -21.81 1.08 3.57
CA GLU A 142 -23.13 1.73 3.50
C GLU A 142 -23.05 3.22 3.11
N LEU A 143 -22.03 3.95 3.57
CA LEU A 143 -21.80 5.34 3.17
C LEU A 143 -21.55 5.46 1.66
N SER A 144 -20.76 4.54 1.07
CA SER A 144 -20.44 4.56 -0.36
C SER A 144 -21.65 4.35 -1.27
N SER A 145 -22.71 3.71 -0.76
CA SER A 145 -23.94 3.39 -1.50
C SER A 145 -25.13 4.31 -1.17
N LEU A 146 -24.88 5.45 -0.50
CA LEU A 146 -25.94 6.43 -0.23
C LEU A 146 -26.50 7.04 -1.52
N GLN A 147 -27.83 7.07 -1.59
CA GLN A 147 -28.54 7.59 -2.76
C GLN A 147 -28.39 9.12 -2.87
N GLY A 148 -28.09 9.59 -4.07
CA GLY A 148 -27.90 11.01 -4.38
C GLY A 148 -26.46 11.50 -4.19
N LEU A 149 -25.52 10.60 -3.92
CA LEU A 149 -24.09 10.86 -3.79
C LEU A 149 -23.23 10.01 -4.75
N GLU A 150 -23.85 9.35 -5.73
CA GLU A 150 -23.17 8.51 -6.72
C GLU A 150 -22.19 9.34 -7.56
N ASP A 151 -22.62 10.55 -7.95
CA ASP A 151 -21.83 11.49 -8.77
C ASP A 151 -20.92 12.42 -7.95
N ASP A 152 -21.01 12.40 -6.60
CA ASP A 152 -20.10 13.16 -5.75
C ASP A 152 -18.75 12.46 -5.63
N HIS A 153 -17.90 12.67 -6.64
CA HIS A 153 -16.56 12.08 -6.69
C HIS A 153 -15.65 12.50 -5.52
N ILE A 154 -15.92 13.64 -4.88
CA ILE A 154 -15.16 14.09 -3.71
C ILE A 154 -15.54 13.20 -2.51
N PHE A 155 -16.85 13.05 -2.25
CA PHE A 155 -17.37 12.16 -1.23
C PHE A 155 -16.90 10.71 -1.42
N GLN A 156 -17.04 10.18 -2.64
CA GLN A 156 -16.63 8.80 -2.94
C GLN A 156 -15.12 8.58 -2.69
N LYS A 157 -14.28 9.56 -3.05
CA LYS A 157 -12.85 9.52 -2.74
C LYS A 157 -12.59 9.56 -1.24
N GLU A 158 -13.24 10.45 -0.49
CA GLU A 158 -13.11 10.55 0.97
C GLU A 158 -13.47 9.23 1.66
N VAL A 159 -14.62 8.64 1.32
CA VAL A 159 -15.05 7.34 1.86
C VAL A 159 -14.05 6.25 1.50
N SER A 160 -13.57 6.21 0.26
CA SER A 160 -12.58 5.21 -0.18
C SER A 160 -11.25 5.30 0.59
N LEU A 161 -10.77 6.51 0.89
CA LEU A 161 -9.57 6.73 1.69
C LEU A 161 -9.77 6.28 3.13
N LYS A 162 -10.91 6.64 3.75
CA LYS A 162 -11.30 6.14 5.06
C LYS A 162 -11.32 4.62 5.09
N THR A 163 -11.93 3.98 4.09
CA THR A 163 -11.97 2.51 3.98
C THR A 163 -10.56 1.90 3.95
N LEU A 164 -9.61 2.49 3.23
CA LEU A 164 -8.22 1.98 3.20
C LEU A 164 -7.55 2.08 4.58
N VAL A 165 -7.73 3.20 5.30
CA VAL A 165 -7.17 3.38 6.64
C VAL A 165 -7.70 2.32 7.60
N TYR A 166 -9.01 2.12 7.69
CA TYR A 166 -9.54 1.11 8.62
C TYR A 166 -9.30 -0.33 8.18
N LYS A 167 -9.14 -0.60 6.87
CA LYS A 167 -8.62 -1.89 6.40
C LYS A 167 -7.21 -2.14 6.90
N ALA A 168 -6.36 -1.10 6.95
CA ALA A 168 -5.02 -1.17 7.50
C ALA A 168 -5.05 -1.51 9.00
N TYR A 169 -5.84 -0.79 9.80
CA TYR A 169 -5.99 -1.09 11.24
C TYR A 169 -6.56 -2.50 11.49
N ARG A 170 -7.61 -2.90 10.78
CA ARG A 170 -8.16 -4.26 10.89
C ARG A 170 -7.08 -5.31 10.59
N CYS A 171 -6.33 -5.13 9.51
CA CYS A 171 -5.28 -6.04 9.10
C CYS A 171 -4.15 -6.11 10.13
N PHE A 172 -3.82 -4.98 10.77
CA PHE A 172 -2.85 -4.93 11.87
C PHE A 172 -3.28 -5.79 13.07
N PHE A 173 -4.54 -5.67 13.52
CA PHE A 173 -5.00 -6.46 14.67
C PHE A 173 -5.24 -7.95 14.34
N ILE A 174 -5.52 -8.29 13.07
CA ILE A 174 -5.46 -9.68 12.60
C ILE A 174 -4.02 -10.21 12.71
N ALA A 175 -3.02 -9.42 12.27
CA ALA A 175 -1.61 -9.81 12.39
C ALA A 175 -1.21 -10.06 13.85
N GLN A 176 -1.58 -9.14 14.76
CA GLN A 176 -1.39 -9.30 16.20
C GLN A 176 -2.03 -10.58 16.75
N SER A 177 -3.21 -10.97 16.25
CA SER A 177 -3.85 -12.24 16.63
C SER A 177 -3.04 -13.46 16.18
N TYR A 178 -2.41 -13.41 15.01
CA TYR A 178 -1.53 -14.48 14.50
C TYR A 178 -0.21 -14.56 15.27
N VAL A 179 0.35 -13.41 15.67
CA VAL A 179 1.53 -13.34 16.55
C VAL A 179 1.28 -14.11 17.85
N LEU A 180 0.12 -13.94 18.48
CA LEU A 180 -0.23 -14.63 19.73
C LEU A 180 -0.28 -16.16 19.61
N VAL A 181 -0.55 -16.68 18.41
CA VAL A 181 -0.58 -18.13 18.14
C VAL A 181 0.67 -18.61 17.36
N LYS A 182 1.74 -17.82 17.35
CA LYS A 182 3.04 -18.13 16.72
C LYS A 182 2.98 -18.41 15.21
N LYS A 183 1.97 -17.86 14.53
CA LYS A 183 1.82 -17.95 13.08
C LYS A 183 2.57 -16.82 12.39
N TRP A 184 3.89 -16.93 12.42
CA TRP A 184 4.81 -15.86 12.05
C TRP A 184 4.69 -15.43 10.59
N SER A 185 4.58 -16.40 9.67
CA SER A 185 4.49 -16.13 8.23
C SER A 185 3.17 -15.43 7.88
N GLU A 186 2.04 -15.88 8.43
CA GLU A 186 0.75 -15.23 8.21
C GLU A 186 0.74 -13.80 8.78
N ALA A 187 1.28 -13.59 9.98
CA ALA A 187 1.40 -12.27 10.58
C ALA A 187 2.29 -11.32 9.77
N LEU A 188 3.43 -11.82 9.25
CA LEU A 188 4.35 -11.04 8.41
C LEU A 188 3.66 -10.53 7.13
N VAL A 189 2.95 -11.41 6.43
CA VAL A 189 2.21 -11.06 5.20
C VAL A 189 1.14 -10.01 5.50
N LEU A 190 0.47 -10.11 6.64
CA LEU A 190 -0.53 -9.12 7.05
C LEU A 190 0.11 -7.77 7.36
N TYR A 191 1.25 -7.71 8.04
CA TYR A 191 1.97 -6.44 8.24
C TYR A 191 2.39 -5.80 6.92
N GLU A 192 2.84 -6.58 5.93
CA GLU A 192 3.15 -6.05 4.60
C GLU A 192 1.90 -5.48 3.91
N ARG A 193 0.76 -6.13 4.08
CA ARG A 193 -0.53 -5.63 3.58
C ARG A 193 -0.94 -4.32 4.25
N VAL A 194 -0.69 -4.16 5.56
CA VAL A 194 -0.91 -2.89 6.27
C VAL A 194 -0.05 -1.79 5.64
N LEU A 195 1.24 -2.03 5.43
CA LEU A 195 2.15 -1.06 4.79
C LEU A 195 1.71 -0.71 3.37
N LYS A 196 1.18 -1.66 2.60
CA LYS A 196 0.63 -1.42 1.27
C LYS A 196 -0.55 -0.43 1.32
N TYR A 197 -1.53 -0.68 2.19
CA TYR A 197 -2.66 0.25 2.36
C TYR A 197 -2.21 1.63 2.83
N ALA A 198 -1.28 1.68 3.77
CA ALA A 198 -0.75 2.92 4.31
C ALA A 198 -0.07 3.78 3.23
N LYS A 199 0.78 3.17 2.40
CA LYS A 199 1.42 3.84 1.25
C LYS A 199 0.39 4.32 0.21
N GLU A 200 -0.64 3.52 -0.05
CA GLU A 200 -1.72 3.90 -0.96
C GLU A 200 -2.46 5.15 -0.45
N VAL A 201 -2.79 5.20 0.85
CA VAL A 201 -3.39 6.39 1.48
C VAL A 201 -2.47 7.60 1.35
N GLN A 202 -1.18 7.47 1.69
CA GLN A 202 -0.21 8.57 1.55
C GLN A 202 -0.10 9.10 0.11
N SER A 203 -0.21 8.22 -0.88
CA SER A 203 -0.14 8.62 -2.29
C SER A 203 -1.40 9.38 -2.74
N LYS A 204 -2.57 8.94 -2.27
CA LYS A 204 -3.89 9.46 -2.71
C LYS A 204 -4.41 10.62 -1.86
N ALA A 205 -3.90 10.80 -0.64
CA ALA A 205 -4.31 11.87 0.27
C ALA A 205 -3.74 13.25 -0.10
N LYS A 206 -2.76 13.31 -1.03
CA LYS A 206 -2.15 14.55 -1.55
C LYS A 206 -3.19 15.38 -2.33
N GLY A 207 -4.00 16.16 -1.62
CA GLY A 207 -5.08 16.97 -2.18
C GLY A 207 -6.27 17.19 -1.25
N PHE A 208 -6.34 16.51 -0.09
CA PHE A 208 -7.48 16.55 0.82
C PHE A 208 -7.08 17.08 2.21
N ASN A 209 -6.65 18.34 2.30
CA ASN A 209 -6.08 18.90 3.54
C ASN A 209 -7.13 19.23 4.64
N ASN A 210 -8.41 19.41 4.29
CA ASN A 210 -9.45 19.79 5.26
C ASN A 210 -10.47 18.70 5.58
N SER A 211 -10.79 17.79 4.65
CA SER A 211 -11.84 16.77 4.84
C SER A 211 -11.36 15.49 5.55
N LEU A 212 -10.04 15.32 5.64
CA LEU A 212 -9.39 14.15 6.24
C LEU A 212 -8.75 14.45 7.60
N LYS A 213 -9.04 15.60 8.23
CA LYS A 213 -8.44 15.97 9.53
C LYS A 213 -8.77 14.98 10.65
N ASP A 214 -9.92 14.32 10.54
CA ASP A 214 -10.40 13.34 11.53
C ASP A 214 -9.89 11.92 11.28
N LEU A 215 -9.08 11.69 10.23
CA LEU A 215 -8.51 10.37 9.98
C LEU A 215 -7.33 10.10 10.93
N PRO A 216 -7.21 8.88 11.48
CA PRO A 216 -6.03 8.47 12.21
C PRO A 216 -4.76 8.67 11.39
N ASP A 217 -3.69 9.15 12.02
CA ASP A 217 -2.41 9.35 11.34
C ASP A 217 -1.80 8.00 10.93
N VAL A 218 -1.76 7.79 9.61
CA VAL A 218 -1.21 6.58 9.01
C VAL A 218 0.30 6.46 9.26
N GLN A 219 1.01 7.55 9.56
CA GLN A 219 2.44 7.49 9.91
C GLN A 219 2.68 6.73 11.22
N GLU A 220 1.84 6.96 12.23
CA GLU A 220 1.94 6.23 13.50
C GLU A 220 1.73 4.73 13.28
N LEU A 221 0.74 4.37 12.44
CA LEU A 221 0.50 2.98 12.07
C LEU A 221 1.70 2.37 11.31
N ILE A 222 2.34 3.11 10.39
CA ILE A 222 3.53 2.65 9.67
C ILE A 222 4.69 2.41 10.65
N ALA A 223 4.93 3.34 11.57
CA ALA A 223 5.98 3.22 12.58
C ALA A 223 5.74 2.00 13.48
N GLY A 224 4.50 1.84 13.97
CA GLY A 224 4.09 0.70 14.78
C GLY A 224 4.26 -0.62 14.05
N VAL A 225 3.74 -0.75 12.83
CA VAL A 225 3.88 -1.97 12.01
C VAL A 225 5.34 -2.30 11.72
N SER A 226 6.17 -1.29 11.46
CA SER A 226 7.59 -1.50 11.19
C SER A 226 8.31 -2.06 12.42
N ALA A 227 8.04 -1.52 13.61
CA ALA A 227 8.57 -2.05 14.86
C ALA A 227 8.10 -3.48 15.12
N GLU A 228 6.80 -3.74 15.00
CA GLU A 228 6.21 -5.07 15.18
C GLU A 228 6.77 -6.10 14.18
N LYS A 229 7.06 -5.70 12.93
CA LYS A 229 7.68 -6.58 11.93
C LYS A 229 9.07 -7.05 12.37
N TYR A 230 9.91 -6.15 12.90
CA TYR A 230 11.23 -6.53 13.39
C TYR A 230 11.15 -7.41 14.65
N SER A 231 10.26 -7.06 15.58
CA SER A 231 9.98 -7.89 16.77
C SER A 231 9.51 -9.29 16.39
N LEU A 232 8.61 -9.41 15.40
CA LEU A 232 8.14 -10.68 14.87
C LEU A 232 9.27 -11.49 14.25
N GLN A 233 10.13 -10.88 13.44
CA GLN A 233 11.26 -11.57 12.82
C GLN A 233 12.23 -12.11 13.87
N ALA A 234 12.55 -11.32 14.89
CA ALA A 234 13.38 -11.77 16.01
C ALA A 234 12.72 -12.92 16.77
N ALA A 235 11.42 -12.81 17.08
CA ALA A 235 10.67 -13.87 17.75
C ALA A 235 10.63 -15.17 16.92
N ALA A 236 10.45 -15.08 15.61
CA ALA A 236 10.44 -16.24 14.72
C ALA A 236 11.80 -16.94 14.62
N ILE A 237 12.91 -16.20 14.66
CA ILE A 237 14.27 -16.78 14.68
C ILE A 237 14.55 -17.50 16.01
N LEU A 238 14.04 -16.96 17.11
CA LEU A 238 14.22 -17.53 18.45
C LEU A 238 13.25 -18.67 18.78
N ASP A 239 12.23 -18.91 17.95
CA ASP A 239 11.23 -19.95 18.18
C ASP A 239 11.77 -21.32 17.75
N GLU A 240 12.33 -22.07 18.70
CA GLU A 240 12.90 -23.41 18.49
C GLU A 240 11.90 -24.45 17.94
N ASN A 241 10.60 -24.17 18.04
CA ASN A 241 9.51 -25.02 17.53
C ASN A 241 8.99 -24.59 16.15
N ALA A 242 9.52 -23.51 15.57
CA ALA A 242 9.16 -23.14 14.21
C ALA A 242 9.63 -24.28 13.28
N GLU A 243 8.73 -24.75 12.41
CA GLU A 243 9.06 -25.78 11.42
C GLU A 243 10.30 -25.35 10.66
N VAL A 244 11.45 -25.91 11.05
CA VAL A 244 12.70 -25.74 10.32
C VAL A 244 12.39 -26.30 8.95
N LEU A 245 12.27 -25.40 7.96
CA LEU A 245 12.20 -25.76 6.55
C LEU A 245 13.24 -26.85 6.36
N THR A 246 12.75 -28.05 6.05
CA THR A 246 13.54 -29.27 6.02
C THR A 246 14.76 -28.95 5.18
N GLN A 247 15.93 -28.82 5.82
CA GLN A 247 17.14 -28.45 5.09
C GLN A 247 17.24 -29.45 3.94
N PRO A 248 17.33 -28.99 2.68
CA PRO A 248 17.44 -29.90 1.55
C PRO A 248 18.62 -30.82 1.85
N GLN A 249 18.38 -32.12 1.84
CA GLN A 249 19.39 -33.15 2.09
C GLN A 249 20.48 -32.97 1.05
N VAL A 250 21.54 -32.26 1.41
CA VAL A 250 22.69 -32.08 0.54
C VAL A 250 23.35 -33.45 0.43
N LYS A 251 23.41 -33.99 -0.79
CA LYS A 251 24.17 -35.21 -1.03
C LYS A 251 25.62 -34.92 -0.71
N ASP A 252 26.19 -35.71 0.19
CA ASP A 252 27.53 -35.57 0.82
C ASP A 252 28.71 -35.52 -0.19
N VAL A 253 28.43 -35.67 -1.48
CA VAL A 253 29.41 -35.80 -2.56
C VAL A 253 29.52 -34.52 -3.41
N MET A 254 28.59 -33.57 -3.30
CA MET A 254 28.60 -32.34 -4.11
C MET A 254 29.65 -31.35 -3.58
N PRO A 255 30.59 -30.86 -4.42
CA PRO A 255 31.59 -29.90 -3.98
C PRO A 255 30.95 -28.56 -3.61
N LEU A 256 31.59 -27.80 -2.72
CA LEU A 256 31.07 -26.52 -2.23
C LEU A 256 30.73 -25.53 -3.36
N CYS A 257 31.52 -25.50 -4.44
CA CYS A 257 31.30 -24.60 -5.58
C CYS A 257 29.95 -24.78 -6.28
N ASP A 258 29.35 -25.97 -6.18
CA ASP A 258 28.09 -26.31 -6.86
C ASP A 258 26.86 -26.08 -5.97
N ARG A 259 27.06 -25.68 -4.71
CA ARG A 259 26.00 -25.51 -3.70
C ARG A 259 26.11 -24.21 -2.90
N LEU A 260 26.64 -23.14 -3.51
CA LEU A 260 26.84 -21.84 -2.86
C LEU A 260 25.54 -21.13 -2.44
N ASP A 261 24.42 -21.53 -3.03
CA ASP A 261 23.06 -21.08 -2.76
C ASP A 261 22.39 -21.82 -1.58
N LEU A 262 23.01 -22.89 -1.08
CA LEU A 262 22.50 -23.72 0.01
C LEU A 262 23.32 -23.53 1.28
N PHE A 263 22.66 -23.13 2.37
CA PHE A 263 23.29 -23.08 3.69
C PHE A 263 23.35 -24.49 4.31
N HIS A 264 24.57 -25.02 4.46
CA HIS A 264 24.82 -26.34 5.05
C HIS A 264 26.11 -26.32 5.89
N LEU A 265 26.01 -26.77 7.14
CA LEU A 265 27.16 -26.90 8.04
C LEU A 265 27.91 -28.20 7.75
N ASP A 266 28.88 -28.11 6.85
CA ASP A 266 29.72 -29.25 6.47
C ASP A 266 31.01 -29.30 7.30
N SER A 267 31.09 -30.27 8.21
CA SER A 267 32.26 -30.49 9.06
C SER A 267 33.49 -30.99 8.27
N THR A 268 33.30 -31.57 7.08
CA THR A 268 34.39 -32.05 6.22
C THR A 268 35.20 -30.90 5.62
N LEU A 269 34.63 -29.69 5.52
CA LEU A 269 35.33 -28.50 5.03
C LEU A 269 36.46 -28.03 5.97
N VAL A 270 36.40 -28.41 7.24
CA VAL A 270 37.44 -28.11 8.25
C VAL A 270 38.46 -29.26 8.34
N GLY A 271 38.23 -30.36 7.63
CA GLY A 271 39.08 -31.54 7.59
C GLY A 271 40.32 -31.38 6.71
N LYS A 272 41.13 -32.44 6.65
CA LYS A 272 42.38 -32.46 5.86
C LYS A 272 42.17 -32.52 4.34
N GLN A 273 40.97 -32.91 3.89
CA GLN A 273 40.62 -33.08 2.47
C GLN A 273 39.25 -32.47 2.19
N PRO A 274 39.13 -31.14 2.15
CA PRO A 274 37.85 -30.48 1.93
C PRO A 274 37.42 -30.59 0.46
N ASN A 275 36.16 -30.95 0.22
CA ASN A 275 35.56 -31.04 -1.11
C ASN A 275 35.05 -29.66 -1.59
N LEU A 276 35.98 -28.76 -1.94
CA LEU A 276 35.65 -27.37 -2.28
C LEU A 276 35.24 -27.19 -3.74
N VAL A 277 35.96 -27.85 -4.65
CA VAL A 277 35.83 -27.72 -6.10
C VAL A 277 36.09 -29.07 -6.74
N HIS A 278 35.64 -29.24 -7.99
CA HIS A 278 36.06 -30.38 -8.81
C HIS A 278 37.57 -30.34 -9.03
N PHE A 279 38.28 -31.35 -8.52
CA PHE A 279 39.72 -31.47 -8.69
C PHE A 279 40.12 -32.91 -9.09
N PRO A 280 40.91 -33.09 -10.18
CA PRO A 280 41.44 -32.06 -11.07
C PRO A 280 40.33 -31.34 -11.87
N PRO A 281 40.57 -30.09 -12.32
CA PRO A 281 39.58 -29.35 -13.10
C PRO A 281 39.32 -30.04 -14.45
N ASP A 282 38.08 -29.96 -14.93
CA ASP A 282 37.71 -30.49 -16.23
C ASP A 282 38.47 -29.76 -17.36
N PHE A 283 38.92 -30.52 -18.37
CA PHE A 283 39.57 -29.95 -19.54
C PHE A 283 38.56 -29.16 -20.36
N GLN A 284 38.85 -27.87 -20.59
CA GLN A 284 38.06 -27.01 -21.46
C GLN A 284 38.79 -26.76 -22.79
N PRO A 285 38.10 -26.82 -23.95
CA PRO A 285 38.71 -26.50 -25.23
C PRO A 285 39.09 -25.03 -25.28
N ILE A 286 40.37 -24.73 -25.48
CA ILE A 286 40.86 -23.36 -25.67
C ILE A 286 40.89 -23.08 -27.17
N PRO A 287 40.23 -22.01 -27.67
CA PRO A 287 40.32 -21.67 -29.08
C PRO A 287 41.76 -21.34 -29.45
N CYS A 288 42.28 -21.97 -30.50
CA CYS A 288 43.63 -21.70 -31.00
C CYS A 288 43.75 -20.23 -31.43
N LYS A 289 44.96 -19.68 -31.27
CA LYS A 289 45.33 -18.29 -31.56
C LYS A 289 44.61 -17.73 -32.80
N PRO A 290 43.90 -16.59 -32.70
CA PRO A 290 43.18 -16.01 -33.82
C PRO A 290 44.13 -15.65 -34.96
N LEU A 291 43.71 -15.91 -36.20
CA LEU A 291 44.44 -15.49 -37.39
C LEU A 291 44.46 -13.96 -37.46
N PHE A 292 45.65 -13.39 -37.58
CA PHE A 292 45.87 -11.96 -37.77
C PHE A 292 46.61 -11.76 -39.09
N PHE A 293 46.04 -10.97 -40.00
CA PHE A 293 46.64 -10.64 -41.29
C PHE A 293 47.16 -9.21 -41.24
N ASP A 294 48.40 -8.99 -41.68
CA ASP A 294 48.95 -7.66 -41.85
C ASP A 294 48.43 -7.05 -43.16
N LEU A 295 47.33 -6.29 -43.07
CA LEU A 295 46.75 -5.58 -44.20
C LEU A 295 47.53 -4.33 -44.59
N ALA A 296 48.41 -3.81 -43.72
CA ALA A 296 49.19 -2.61 -44.02
C ALA A 296 50.18 -2.85 -45.17
N LEU A 297 50.68 -4.08 -45.29
CA LEU A 297 51.53 -4.49 -46.41
C LEU A 297 50.83 -4.30 -47.77
N ASN A 298 49.50 -4.48 -47.85
CA ASN A 298 48.74 -4.27 -49.08
C ASN A 298 48.74 -2.80 -49.53
N HIS A 299 49.04 -1.87 -48.64
CA HIS A 299 49.06 -0.43 -48.90
C HIS A 299 50.45 0.11 -49.21
N VAL A 300 51.49 -0.73 -49.23
CA VAL A 300 52.83 -0.34 -49.68
C VAL A 300 52.84 -0.33 -51.21
N ALA A 301 52.50 0.83 -51.78
CA ALA A 301 52.55 1.09 -53.21
C ALA A 301 53.42 2.33 -53.50
N PHE A 302 53.98 2.39 -54.72
CA PHE A 302 54.67 3.60 -55.16
C PHE A 302 53.69 4.77 -55.26
N PRO A 303 54.13 6.00 -54.94
CA PRO A 303 53.31 7.18 -55.19
C PRO A 303 53.09 7.36 -56.71
N PRO A 304 52.06 8.09 -57.12
CA PRO A 304 51.92 8.50 -58.52
C PRO A 304 53.20 9.18 -59.01
N LEU A 305 53.78 8.66 -60.10
CA LEU A 305 55.05 9.15 -60.64
C LEU A 305 54.86 10.08 -61.85
N ASP A 306 53.64 10.53 -62.12
CA ASP A 306 53.30 11.33 -63.30
C ASP A 306 54.16 12.61 -63.42
N ASP A 307 54.47 13.25 -62.28
CA ASP A 307 55.34 14.44 -62.19
C ASP A 307 56.84 14.14 -62.34
N LYS A 308 57.23 12.86 -62.33
CA LYS A 308 58.62 12.38 -62.46
C LYS A 308 58.91 11.81 -63.83
N VAL A 309 57.90 11.66 -64.68
CA VAL A 309 58.07 11.28 -66.09
C VAL A 309 58.16 12.54 -66.93
N GLU A 310 59.37 12.94 -67.33
CA GLU A 310 59.57 14.06 -68.24
C GLU A 310 58.85 13.80 -69.58
N GLN A 311 57.81 14.59 -69.85
CA GLN A 311 57.27 14.74 -71.20
C GLN A 311 58.40 15.30 -72.08
N LYS A 312 59.01 14.47 -72.93
CA LYS A 312 60.02 14.90 -73.90
C LYS A 312 59.43 15.90 -74.89
N GLY A 313 59.49 17.18 -74.53
CA GLY A 313 59.54 18.31 -75.44
C GLY A 313 60.83 18.27 -76.25
N LYS A 314 60.71 18.62 -77.53
CA LYS A 314 61.75 18.57 -78.56
C LYS A 314 62.98 19.43 -78.23
N GLY A 315 64.16 18.85 -78.44
CA GLY A 315 65.42 19.54 -78.77
C GLY A 315 66.17 20.12 -77.57
N GLY A 316 67.48 19.94 -77.41
CA GLY A 316 68.47 19.31 -78.27
C GLY A 316 69.85 19.55 -77.66
N LEU A 317 70.66 18.48 -77.74
CA LEU A 317 72.10 18.48 -77.92
C LEU A 317 73.03 18.95 -76.79
N THR A 318 73.96 18.02 -76.53
CA THR A 318 75.35 18.20 -76.08
C THR A 318 75.52 18.46 -74.58
N GLY A 319 76.23 17.65 -73.81
CA GLY A 319 77.12 16.56 -74.11
C GLY A 319 78.26 16.54 -73.10
N TYR A 320 78.92 15.38 -73.01
CA TYR A 320 80.26 15.17 -72.50
C TYR A 320 80.47 15.01 -70.98
N PHE A 321 80.58 13.72 -70.60
CA PHE A 321 81.57 13.07 -69.74
C PHE A 321 82.17 13.84 -68.54
N LYS A 322 82.28 13.17 -67.37
CA LYS A 322 83.46 12.35 -66.98
C LYS A 322 83.64 12.26 -65.45
N ASN A 323 83.66 11.02 -64.93
CA ASN A 323 84.27 10.55 -63.66
C ASN A 323 83.69 11.16 -62.35
N MET A 324 83.54 10.46 -61.22
CA MET A 324 84.44 9.48 -60.58
C MET A 324 83.72 8.94 -59.32
N PHE A 325 83.96 7.67 -58.94
CA PHE A 325 83.55 6.97 -57.71
C PHE A 325 82.08 6.49 -57.62
N GLY A 326 81.71 5.21 -57.72
CA GLY A 326 82.49 3.97 -57.78
C GLY A 326 82.54 3.24 -56.43
N PHE A 327 81.59 2.30 -56.25
CA PHE A 327 81.59 1.03 -55.47
C PHE A 327 82.01 1.06 -53.98
N GLY A 328 81.27 0.42 -53.08
CA GLY A 328 80.96 -1.02 -53.02
C GLY A 328 81.52 -1.50 -51.67
N SER A 329 80.81 -2.27 -50.86
CA SER A 329 80.32 -3.61 -51.12
C SER A 329 79.10 -3.97 -50.29
#